data_AF-A0A433IFL7-F1
#
_entry.id   AF-A0A433IFL7-F1
#
_cell.length_a   1.000
_cell.length_b   1.000
_cell.length_c   1.000
_cell.angle_alpha   90.00
_cell.angle_beta   90.00
_cell.angle_gamma   90.00
#
_symmetry.space_group_name_H-M   'P 1'
#
loop_
_entity.id
_entity.type
_entity.pdbx_description
1 polymer ?
#
loop_
_entity_poly.entity_id
_entity_poly.type
_entity_poly.pdbx_seq_one_letter_code
_entity_poly.pdbx_strand_id
1 'polypeptide(L)'
;MNPVTSTARDGRSVRWDRHRAERRLELVRAARSAVHALGAHASMEEIASHAGTSKTVYYRYFGDREGLRLAVSERVTAHMERRLLEVADEPVSEPEALRRMVEVYLTVAATSPEVYAFAVAPSPAAAEAPVLGPFL
;
A
#
# COMPACT_ATOMS: atom_id res chain seq x y z
N MET A 1 14.32 -45.55 -15.92
CA MET A 1 13.68 -44.43 -15.20
C MET A 1 14.60 -43.22 -15.27
N ASN A 2 14.12 -42.05 -15.68
CA ASN A 2 14.93 -40.83 -15.70
C ASN A 2 14.07 -39.65 -15.23
N PRO A 3 14.46 -38.89 -14.20
CA PRO A 3 13.83 -37.59 -13.95
C PRO A 3 14.86 -36.51 -13.65
N VAL A 4 15.20 -35.65 -14.61
CA VAL A 4 15.81 -34.35 -14.30
C VAL A 4 15.44 -33.30 -15.36
N THR A 5 14.26 -32.69 -15.26
CA THR A 5 13.92 -31.45 -15.99
C THR A 5 12.94 -30.56 -15.18
N SER A 6 13.28 -30.24 -13.92
CA SER A 6 12.50 -29.27 -13.11
C SER A 6 13.19 -27.92 -12.95
N THR A 7 14.52 -27.88 -12.77
CA THR A 7 15.24 -26.67 -12.34
C THR A 7 15.20 -25.48 -13.32
N ALA A 8 15.14 -25.73 -14.64
CA ALA A 8 15.13 -24.67 -15.65
C ALA A 8 13.75 -23.99 -15.83
N ARG A 9 12.65 -24.65 -15.45
CA ARG A 9 11.31 -24.04 -15.44
C ARG A 9 11.14 -23.15 -14.21
N ASP A 10 11.71 -23.57 -13.08
CA ASP A 10 11.63 -22.88 -11.79
C ASP A 10 12.37 -21.52 -11.82
N GLY A 11 13.50 -21.42 -12.53
CA GLY A 11 14.22 -20.13 -12.65
C GLY A 11 13.47 -19.06 -13.46
N ARG A 12 12.61 -19.45 -14.41
CA ARG A 12 11.81 -18.50 -15.20
C ARG A 12 10.56 -18.04 -14.46
N SER A 13 9.90 -18.93 -13.72
CA SER A 13 8.75 -18.57 -12.89
C SER A 13 9.16 -17.60 -11.78
N VAL A 14 10.24 -17.90 -11.05
CA VAL A 14 10.75 -17.03 -9.98
C VAL A 14 11.11 -15.63 -10.49
N ARG A 15 11.77 -15.55 -11.66
CA ARG A 15 12.11 -14.24 -12.26
C ARG A 15 10.87 -13.48 -12.72
N TRP A 16 9.89 -14.18 -13.28
CA TRP A 16 8.62 -13.59 -13.72
C TRP A 16 7.81 -13.05 -12.54
N ASP A 17 7.74 -13.82 -11.45
CA ASP A 17 7.02 -13.43 -10.24
C ASP A 17 7.68 -12.22 -9.57
N ARG A 18 9.01 -12.20 -9.48
CA ARG A 18 9.74 -11.03 -8.99
C ARG A 18 9.48 -9.79 -9.84
N HIS A 19 9.59 -9.92 -11.16
CA HIS A 19 9.33 -8.80 -12.06
C HIS A 19 7.89 -8.30 -11.95
N ARG A 20 6.91 -9.20 -11.82
CA ARG A 20 5.50 -8.86 -11.61
C ARG A 20 5.30 -8.14 -10.27
N ALA A 21 5.98 -8.56 -9.20
CA ALA A 21 5.92 -7.92 -7.90
C ALA A 21 6.55 -6.51 -7.92
N GLU A 22 7.71 -6.36 -8.54
CA GLU A 22 8.37 -5.06 -8.76
C GLU A 22 7.45 -4.11 -9.52
N ARG A 23 6.84 -4.59 -10.62
CA ARG A 23 5.92 -3.78 -11.41
C ARG A 23 4.64 -3.42 -10.65
N ARG A 24 4.10 -4.34 -9.84
CA ARG A 24 2.96 -4.05 -8.94
C ARG A 24 3.33 -2.91 -7.98
N LEU A 25 4.52 -2.95 -7.38
CA LEU A 25 4.99 -1.91 -6.45
C LEU A 25 5.18 -0.55 -7.13
N GLU A 26 5.71 -0.52 -8.35
CA GLU A 26 5.79 0.71 -9.16
C GLU A 26 4.42 1.34 -9.40
N LEU A 27 3.43 0.52 -9.78
CA LEU A 27 2.07 0.99 -10.01
C LEU A 27 1.41 1.51 -8.71
N VAL A 28 1.63 0.83 -7.58
CA VAL A 28 1.13 1.32 -6.27
C VAL A 28 1.75 2.69 -5.92
N ARG A 29 3.05 2.87 -6.17
CA ARG A 29 3.73 4.16 -5.93
C ARG A 29 3.18 5.26 -6.83
N ALA A 30 2.96 4.96 -8.11
CA ALA A 30 2.40 5.92 -9.06
C ALA A 30 0.95 6.28 -8.71
N ALA A 31 0.13 5.31 -8.31
CA ALA A 31 -1.22 5.56 -7.84
C ALA A 31 -1.26 6.43 -6.58
N ARG A 32 -0.40 6.15 -5.58
CA ARG A 32 -0.25 7.01 -4.41
C ARG A 32 0.08 8.45 -4.81
N SER A 33 1.00 8.64 -5.75
CA SER A 33 1.37 9.96 -6.26
C SER A 33 0.20 10.65 -6.95
N ALA A 34 -0.55 9.92 -7.77
CA ALA A 34 -1.74 10.45 -8.43
C ALA A 34 -2.81 10.88 -7.43
N VAL A 35 -3.10 10.05 -6.43
CA VAL A 35 -4.05 10.39 -5.35
C VAL A 35 -3.60 11.60 -4.55
N HIS A 36 -2.30 11.71 -4.26
CA HIS A 36 -1.75 12.89 -3.58
C HIS A 36 -1.98 14.18 -4.40
N ALA A 37 -1.83 14.11 -5.72
CA ALA A 37 -1.95 15.28 -6.60
C ALA A 37 -3.41 15.60 -7.01
N LEU A 38 -4.25 14.58 -7.16
CA LEU A 38 -5.59 14.68 -7.75
C LEU A 38 -6.72 14.54 -6.73
N GLY A 39 -6.42 14.08 -5.52
CA GLY A 39 -7.40 13.85 -4.45
C GLY A 39 -7.87 12.39 -4.33
N ALA A 40 -8.49 12.07 -3.19
CA ALA A 40 -8.98 10.74 -2.85
C ALA A 40 -10.08 10.23 -3.79
N HIS A 41 -10.78 11.14 -4.47
CA HIS A 41 -11.86 10.81 -5.40
C HIS A 41 -11.41 10.61 -6.84
N ALA A 42 -10.11 10.80 -7.15
CA ALA A 42 -9.56 10.63 -8.50
C ALA A 42 -9.92 9.24 -9.06
N SER A 43 -10.52 9.18 -10.24
CA SER A 43 -10.96 7.96 -10.91
C SER A 43 -9.80 7.05 -11.30
N MET A 44 -10.09 5.78 -11.60
CA MET A 44 -9.09 4.83 -12.13
C MET A 44 -8.43 5.33 -13.42
N GLU A 45 -9.14 6.14 -14.20
CA GLU A 45 -8.67 6.69 -15.45
C GLU A 45 -7.70 7.86 -15.25
N GLU A 46 -8.06 8.79 -14.36
CA GLU A 46 -7.20 9.90 -13.97
C GLU A 46 -5.91 9.40 -13.31
N ILE A 47 -6.02 8.39 -12.43
CA ILE A 47 -4.86 7.75 -11.80
C ILE A 47 -3.95 7.11 -12.87
N ALA A 48 -4.53 6.38 -13.83
CA ALA A 48 -3.75 5.74 -14.88
C ALA A 48 -3.03 6.76 -15.77
N SER A 49 -3.75 7.81 -16.18
CA SER A 49 -3.21 8.91 -16.99
C SER A 49 -2.05 9.61 -16.28
N HIS A 50 -2.24 9.99 -15.01
CA HIS A 50 -1.19 10.61 -14.19
C HIS A 50 0.02 9.68 -14.00
N ALA A 51 -0.21 8.38 -13.88
CA ALA A 51 0.83 7.37 -13.75
C ALA A 51 1.53 7.02 -15.09
N GLY A 52 1.16 7.64 -16.21
CA GLY A 52 1.74 7.38 -17.53
C GLY A 52 1.46 5.97 -18.06
N THR A 53 0.31 5.39 -17.71
CA THR A 53 -0.09 4.04 -18.13
C THR A 53 -1.59 3.99 -18.48
N SER A 54 -2.08 2.86 -19.00
CA SER A 54 -3.50 2.71 -19.31
C SER A 54 -4.31 2.20 -18.11
N LYS A 55 -5.61 2.54 -18.11
CA LYS A 55 -6.61 2.02 -17.17
C LYS A 55 -6.59 0.48 -17.13
N THR A 56 -6.53 -0.17 -18.29
CA THR A 56 -6.45 -1.65 -18.41
C THR A 56 -5.26 -2.25 -17.64
N VAL A 57 -4.11 -1.57 -17.58
CA VAL A 57 -2.97 -2.05 -16.79
C VAL A 57 -3.30 -2.08 -15.31
N TYR A 58 -3.93 -1.03 -14.77
CA TYR A 58 -4.36 -1.00 -13.37
C TYR A 58 -5.39 -2.10 -13.07
N TYR A 59 -6.42 -2.25 -13.90
CA TYR A 59 -7.42 -3.32 -13.73
C TYR A 59 -6.76 -4.71 -13.74
N ARG A 60 -5.76 -4.96 -14.59
CA ARG A 60 -5.04 -6.25 -14.62
C ARG A 60 -4.23 -6.55 -13.36
N TYR A 61 -3.74 -5.53 -12.65
CA TYR A 61 -2.92 -5.71 -11.45
C TYR A 61 -3.74 -5.68 -10.15
N PHE A 62 -4.83 -4.93 -10.13
CA PHE A 62 -5.59 -4.63 -8.91
C PHE A 62 -7.05 -5.05 -8.98
N GLY A 63 -7.53 -5.53 -10.13
CA GLY A 63 -8.93 -5.86 -10.34
C GLY A 63 -9.75 -4.59 -10.55
N ASP A 64 -10.02 -3.86 -9.48
CA ASP A 64 -10.87 -2.68 -9.47
C ASP A 64 -10.27 -1.53 -8.62
N ARG A 65 -11.09 -0.52 -8.34
CA ARG A 65 -10.69 0.61 -7.49
C ARG A 65 -10.43 0.17 -6.05
N GLU A 66 -11.20 -0.77 -5.53
CA GLU A 66 -11.08 -1.25 -4.16
C GLU A 66 -9.79 -2.05 -3.97
N GLY A 67 -9.44 -2.92 -4.93
CA GLY A 67 -8.16 -3.62 -4.92
C GLY A 67 -6.97 -2.68 -5.09
N LEU A 68 -7.11 -1.58 -5.83
CA LEU A 68 -6.08 -0.53 -5.87
C LEU A 68 -5.99 0.19 -4.52
N ARG A 69 -7.15 0.51 -3.92
CA ARG A 69 -7.24 1.13 -2.58
C ARG A 69 -6.50 0.30 -1.56
N LEU A 70 -6.82 -1.00 -1.46
CA LEU A 70 -6.19 -1.94 -0.56
C LEU A 70 -4.66 -2.01 -0.78
N ALA A 71 -4.21 -2.07 -2.04
CA ALA A 71 -2.77 -2.09 -2.34
C ALA A 71 -2.04 -0.81 -1.92
N VAL A 72 -2.69 0.35 -2.04
CA VAL A 72 -2.16 1.62 -1.52
C VAL A 72 -2.20 1.63 0.01
N SER A 73 -3.25 1.14 0.64
CA SER A 73 -3.36 1.00 2.10
C SER A 73 -2.26 0.11 2.68
N GLU A 74 -2.04 -1.08 2.11
CA GLU A 74 -0.93 -1.99 2.46
C GLU A 74 0.41 -1.24 2.46
N ARG A 75 0.64 -0.39 1.46
CA ARG A 75 1.89 0.37 1.32
C ARG A 75 2.02 1.47 2.36
N VAL A 76 0.92 2.17 2.67
CA VAL A 76 0.89 3.21 3.71
C VAL A 76 1.11 2.58 5.08
N THR A 77 0.40 1.49 5.39
CA THR A 77 0.58 0.73 6.64
C THR A 77 2.01 0.22 6.79
N ALA A 78 2.57 -0.41 5.75
CA ALA A 78 3.96 -0.89 5.78
C ALA A 78 4.98 0.25 5.86
N HIS A 79 4.62 1.50 5.56
CA HIS A 79 5.48 2.65 5.80
C HIS A 79 5.36 3.15 7.24
N MET A 80 4.15 3.24 7.78
CA MET A 80 3.91 3.58 9.18
C MET A 80 4.56 2.58 10.13
N GLU A 81 4.37 1.27 9.90
CA GLU A 81 4.95 0.21 10.73
C GLU A 81 6.48 0.35 10.84
N ARG A 82 7.18 0.55 9.72
CA ARG A 82 8.63 0.78 9.74
C ARG A 82 9.01 2.00 10.57
N ARG A 83 8.30 3.12 10.41
CA ARG A 83 8.56 4.36 11.15
C ARG A 83 8.27 4.23 12.65
N LEU A 84 7.29 3.42 13.03
CA LEU A 84 6.97 3.15 14.43
C LEU A 84 8.00 2.22 15.07
N LEU A 85 8.47 1.20 14.35
CA LEU A 85 9.55 0.31 14.80
C LEU A 85 10.86 1.08 15.01
N GLU A 86 11.19 2.00 14.09
CA GLU A 86 12.35 2.90 14.24
C GLU A 86 12.31 3.69 15.56
N VAL A 87 11.13 4.18 15.97
CA VAL A 87 10.96 4.89 17.25
C VAL A 87 11.02 3.94 18.44
N ALA A 88 10.47 2.73 18.31
CA ALA A 88 10.43 1.74 19.38
C ALA A 88 11.84 1.22 19.74
N ASP A 89 12.77 1.19 18.79
CA ASP A 89 14.16 0.78 19.00
C ASP A 89 15.03 1.88 19.65
N GLU A 90 14.50 3.09 19.84
CA GLU A 90 15.24 4.18 20.47
C GLU A 90 15.31 4.01 22.00
N PRO A 91 16.47 4.31 22.64
CA PRO A 91 16.63 4.19 24.08
C PRO A 91 15.97 5.39 24.81
N VAL A 92 14.65 5.45 24.78
CA VAL A 92 13.82 6.47 25.43
C VAL A 92 12.90 5.85 26.49
N SER A 93 12.33 6.67 27.36
CA SER A 93 11.31 6.21 28.30
C SER A 93 10.00 5.87 27.58
N GLU A 94 9.20 4.97 28.16
CA GLU A 94 7.91 4.55 27.57
C GLU A 94 6.96 5.72 27.24
N PRO A 95 6.78 6.74 28.10
CA PRO A 95 5.92 7.89 27.77
C PRO A 95 6.45 8.70 26.57
N GLU A 96 7.78 8.80 26.43
CA GLU A 96 8.41 9.50 25.32
C GLU A 96 8.31 8.70 24.02
N ALA A 97 8.45 7.38 24.08
CA ALA A 97 8.20 6.49 22.95
C ALA A 97 6.76 6.66 22.43
N LEU A 98 5.77 6.64 23.32
CA LEU A 98 4.36 6.84 22.95
C LEU A 98 4.13 8.21 22.30
N ARG A 99 4.69 9.27 22.88
CA ARG A 99 4.61 10.64 22.33
C ARG A 99 5.16 10.70 20.90
N ARG A 100 6.34 10.11 20.66
CA ARG A 100 6.97 10.05 19.34
C ARG A 100 6.17 9.20 18.35
N MET A 101 5.60 8.09 18.79
CA MET A 101 4.73 7.25 17.93
C MET A 101 3.49 8.03 17.46
N VAL A 102 2.85 8.81 18.36
CA VAL A 102 1.73 9.69 18.01
C VAL A 102 2.16 10.80 17.04
N GLU A 103 3.32 11.41 17.26
CA GLU A 103 3.87 12.42 16.33
C GLU A 103 4.14 11.86 14.94
N VAL A 104 4.71 10.65 14.85
CA VAL A 104 4.92 9.95 13.57
C VAL A 104 3.59 9.72 12.87
N TYR A 105 2.59 9.21 13.59
CA TYR A 105 1.26 8.96 13.04
C TYR A 105 0.62 10.24 12.48
N LEU A 106 0.58 11.31 13.28
CA LEU A 106 0.01 12.60 12.88
C LEU A 106 0.78 13.22 11.71
N THR A 107 2.11 13.10 11.69
CA THR A 107 2.94 13.60 10.59
C THR A 107 2.61 12.90 9.28
N VAL A 108 2.47 11.56 9.30
CA VAL A 108 2.12 10.80 8.10
C VAL A 108 0.73 11.16 7.61
N ALA A 109 -0.25 11.29 8.51
CA ALA A 109 -1.60 11.71 8.16
C ALA A 109 -1.63 13.14 7.56
N ALA A 110 -0.86 14.07 8.14
CA ALA A 110 -0.78 15.46 7.69
C ALA A 110 -0.02 15.64 6.36
N THR A 111 0.95 14.76 6.06
CA THR A 111 1.79 14.89 4.85
C THR A 111 1.00 14.63 3.57
N SER A 112 -0.05 13.82 3.62
CA SER A 112 -0.88 13.53 2.45
C SER A 112 -2.31 13.19 2.87
N PRO A 113 -3.13 14.19 3.21
CA PRO A 113 -4.51 13.98 3.66
C PRO A 113 -5.34 13.18 2.65
N GLU A 114 -5.15 13.43 1.35
CA GLU A 114 -5.86 12.73 0.28
C GLU A 114 -5.45 11.25 0.15
N VAL A 115 -4.17 10.94 0.36
CA VAL A 115 -3.69 9.56 0.38
C VAL A 115 -4.21 8.84 1.61
N TYR A 116 -4.22 9.51 2.76
CA TYR A 116 -4.80 8.98 3.99
C TYR A 116 -6.30 8.73 3.83
N ALA A 117 -7.06 9.70 3.31
CA ALA A 117 -8.48 9.55 3.02
C ALA A 117 -8.73 8.41 2.03
N PHE A 118 -7.95 8.30 0.95
CA PHE A 118 -8.07 7.18 0.02
C PHE A 118 -7.79 5.82 0.68
N ALA A 119 -6.74 5.73 1.49
CA ALA A 119 -6.30 4.48 2.10
C ALA A 119 -7.15 4.05 3.31
N VAL A 120 -7.69 5.00 4.06
CA VAL A 120 -8.34 4.78 5.37
C VAL A 120 -9.84 4.99 5.32
N ALA A 121 -10.38 5.72 4.33
CA ALA A 121 -11.83 5.81 4.20
C ALA A 121 -12.43 4.41 4.14
N PRO A 122 -13.49 4.13 4.92
CA PRO A 122 -14.15 2.85 4.88
C PRO A 122 -14.60 2.63 3.44
N SER A 123 -14.19 1.50 2.85
CA SER A 123 -14.90 1.01 1.68
C SER A 123 -16.37 0.89 2.07
N PRO A 124 -17.34 1.24 1.23
CA PRO A 124 -18.75 1.00 1.55
C PRO A 124 -19.02 -0.48 1.91
N ALA A 125 -18.17 -1.41 1.44
CA ALA A 125 -18.21 -2.83 1.84
C ALA A 125 -17.57 -3.13 3.22
N ALA A 126 -16.66 -2.29 3.72
CA ALA A 126 -16.01 -2.42 5.03
C ALA A 126 -16.77 -1.70 6.16
N ALA A 127 -17.65 -0.75 5.82
CA ALA A 127 -18.52 -0.05 6.77
C ALA A 127 -19.52 -0.99 7.48
N GLU A 128 -19.69 -2.22 6.98
CA GLU A 128 -20.55 -3.26 7.57
C GLU A 128 -19.80 -4.17 8.56
N ALA A 129 -18.47 -4.07 8.68
CA ALA A 129 -17.68 -4.87 9.63
C ALA A 129 -17.47 -4.10 10.95
N PRO A 130 -17.76 -4.70 12.11
CA PRO A 130 -17.53 -4.04 13.39
C PRO A 130 -16.04 -3.78 13.57
N VAL A 131 -15.69 -2.52 13.81
CA VAL A 131 -14.33 -2.08 14.12
C VAL A 131 -13.98 -2.61 15.51
N LEU A 132 -13.44 -3.82 15.59
CA LEU A 132 -12.82 -4.32 16.82
C LEU A 132 -11.42 -3.70 16.93
N GLY A 133 -11.36 -2.54 17.58
CA GLY A 133 -10.10 -2.01 18.10
C GLY A 133 -9.55 -2.94 19.20
N PRO A 134 -8.23 -3.17 19.29
CA PRO A 134 -7.65 -4.18 20.18
C PRO A 134 -7.55 -3.77 21.66
N PHE A 135 -8.47 -2.95 22.16
CA PHE A 135 -8.47 -2.50 23.57
C PHE A 135 -9.88 -2.49 24.17
N LEU A 136 -10.50 -3.67 24.24
CA LEU A 136 -11.55 -3.98 25.21
C LEU A 136 -11.27 -5.35 25.84
#